data_AF-A0A970WZY5-F1
#
_entry.id   AF-A0A970WZY5-F1
#
_cell.length_a   1.000
_cell.length_b   1.000
_cell.length_c   1.000
_cell.angle_alpha   90.00
_cell.angle_beta   90.00
_cell.angle_gamma   90.00
#
_symmetry.space_group_name_H-M   'P 1'
#
loop_
_entity.id
_entity.type
_entity.pdbx_description
1 polymer ?
#
loop_
_entity_poly.entity_id
_entity_poly.type
_entity_poly.pdbx_seq_one_letter_code
_entity_poly.pdbx_strand_id
1 'polypeptide(L)'
;AKGSGEWNTTYGNFGDGTARRRELVMTNHRLLTHNKKAIATTIDWLSQTIGINTVLENTNQVFLVKEYLVLVATLAALASMFALFTILIKIPFFSSISHPEIISERAKNVKTGWKWWKGAIITILIAGLSYPFMTQLGHGLLPVPEKTVFRMTIGNGFLSWYLFLIIIMLLTTILPWRKAKKLNIPKDYCDLGLSTPENKNRFDWVLLGKSAIVVLCMIAFMYIQCLICEKAFMLDFRFIWPFFKGFNLERFFQFLAYIPVFIVFFVLNNSKIFAQMRNSGADKPGLKGFLSCWWRNALLMVGGILILILIEYIPFFIGAGPGADLLFSSTFGGPFMSLMIVFVPQVLVFSVICTYTYRKTGSVYVGAMTVATLACWIITGGSAIL
;
A
#
# COMPACT_ATOMS: atom_id res chain seq x y z
N ALA A 1 -24.63 -29.17 -6.99
CA ALA A 1 -25.88 -29.03 -6.20
C ALA A 1 -25.83 -27.73 -5.40
N LYS A 2 -26.84 -26.86 -5.49
CA LYS A 2 -26.96 -25.73 -4.55
C LYS A 2 -27.19 -26.32 -3.16
N GLY A 3 -26.32 -26.06 -2.19
CA GLY A 3 -26.45 -26.63 -0.85
C GLY A 3 -27.78 -26.24 -0.21
N SER A 4 -28.54 -27.24 0.27
CA SER A 4 -29.91 -27.10 0.77
C SER A 4 -30.03 -26.66 2.23
N GLY A 5 -28.92 -26.48 2.95
CA GLY A 5 -28.98 -26.04 4.35
C GLY A 5 -29.45 -24.58 4.50
N GLU A 6 -30.26 -24.36 5.52
CA GLU A 6 -30.74 -23.06 5.98
C GLU A 6 -29.63 -22.27 6.68
N TRP A 7 -29.76 -20.94 6.64
CA TRP A 7 -28.88 -20.03 7.34
C TRP A 7 -29.26 -19.89 8.80
N ASN A 8 -28.26 -19.62 9.64
CA ASN A 8 -28.32 -19.50 11.09
C ASN A 8 -28.77 -20.80 11.80
N THR A 9 -28.52 -21.94 11.16
CA THR A 9 -28.93 -23.26 11.65
C THR A 9 -27.73 -24.11 12.05
N THR A 10 -27.88 -24.85 13.15
CA THR A 10 -26.92 -25.88 13.59
C THR A 10 -27.49 -27.25 13.25
N TYR A 11 -26.69 -28.07 12.58
CA TYR A 11 -26.98 -29.43 12.17
C TYR A 11 -26.13 -30.42 12.97
N GLY A 12 -26.56 -31.68 13.07
CA GLY A 12 -25.82 -32.71 13.81
C GLY A 12 -25.89 -32.53 15.32
N ASN A 13 -25.01 -33.22 16.05
CA ASN A 13 -24.96 -33.19 17.51
C ASN A 13 -23.54 -32.85 18.00
N PHE A 14 -23.45 -32.11 19.11
CA PHE A 14 -22.15 -31.80 19.72
C PHE A 14 -21.52 -33.02 20.39
N GLY A 15 -22.32 -33.89 21.01
CA GLY A 15 -21.85 -35.05 21.78
C GLY A 15 -21.20 -36.15 20.95
N ASP A 16 -21.52 -36.26 19.66
CA ASP A 16 -20.90 -37.21 18.72
C ASP A 16 -19.90 -36.54 17.75
N GLY A 17 -19.64 -35.24 17.91
CA GLY A 17 -18.71 -34.47 17.06
C GLY A 17 -19.23 -34.16 15.64
N THR A 18 -20.49 -34.46 15.33
CA THR A 18 -21.08 -34.22 14.01
C THR A 18 -21.62 -32.81 13.82
N ALA A 19 -21.69 -32.00 14.89
CA ALA A 19 -22.25 -30.65 14.86
C ALA A 19 -21.60 -29.78 13.76
N ARG A 20 -22.42 -29.13 12.93
CA ARG A 20 -22.00 -28.13 11.93
C ARG A 20 -22.96 -26.94 11.93
N ARG A 21 -22.46 -25.72 12.02
CA ARG A 21 -23.28 -24.50 11.96
C ARG A 21 -23.05 -23.72 10.66
N ARG A 22 -24.14 -23.26 10.05
CA ARG A 22 -24.13 -22.32 8.92
C ARG A 22 -24.62 -20.97 9.39
N GLU A 23 -23.73 -20.07 9.79
CA GLU A 23 -24.11 -18.71 10.19
C GLU A 23 -24.07 -17.75 9.00
N LEU A 24 -25.13 -16.93 8.83
CA LEU A 24 -25.09 -15.81 7.90
C LEU A 24 -24.77 -14.51 8.66
N VAL A 25 -23.66 -13.90 8.29
CA VAL A 25 -23.26 -12.57 8.79
C VAL A 25 -23.22 -11.61 7.62
N MET A 26 -24.02 -10.55 7.69
CA MET A 26 -24.12 -9.53 6.64
C MET A 26 -22.91 -8.60 6.66
N THR A 27 -21.79 -9.10 6.13
CA THR A 27 -20.53 -8.37 6.04
C THR A 27 -19.69 -8.93 4.88
N ASN A 28 -18.55 -8.30 4.57
CA ASN A 28 -17.64 -8.81 3.56
C ASN A 28 -16.56 -9.72 4.16
N HIS A 29 -15.83 -10.44 3.31
CA HIS A 29 -14.79 -11.40 3.71
C HIS A 29 -13.76 -10.82 4.68
N ARG A 30 -13.34 -9.56 4.51
CA ARG A 30 -12.29 -8.94 5.32
C ARG A 30 -12.81 -8.37 6.64
N LEU A 31 -14.05 -7.91 6.68
CA LEU A 31 -14.67 -7.34 7.87
C LEU A 31 -15.31 -8.39 8.77
N LEU A 32 -15.43 -9.64 8.31
CA LEU A 32 -15.99 -10.75 9.08
C LEU A 32 -15.25 -10.97 10.41
N THR A 33 -13.91 -10.89 10.39
CA THR A 33 -13.07 -11.03 11.60
C THR A 33 -13.19 -9.87 12.58
N HIS A 34 -13.86 -8.78 12.17
CA HIS A 34 -14.06 -7.57 12.96
C HIS A 34 -15.55 -7.29 13.21
N ASN A 35 -16.41 -8.28 12.93
CA ASN A 35 -17.85 -8.18 13.11
C ASN A 35 -18.29 -8.75 14.46
N LYS A 36 -19.00 -7.95 15.28
CA LYS A 36 -19.46 -8.36 16.61
C LYS A 36 -20.33 -9.63 16.60
N LYS A 37 -21.22 -9.77 15.60
CA LYS A 37 -22.08 -10.96 15.45
C LYS A 37 -21.22 -12.19 15.14
N ALA A 38 -20.29 -12.09 14.19
CA ALA A 38 -19.40 -13.20 13.85
C ALA A 38 -18.57 -13.68 15.05
N ILE A 39 -18.02 -12.74 15.83
CA ILE A 39 -17.27 -13.07 17.05
C ILE A 39 -18.19 -13.70 18.10
N ALA A 40 -19.39 -13.17 18.32
CA ALA A 40 -20.35 -13.73 19.28
C ALA A 40 -20.72 -15.18 18.90
N THR A 41 -21.06 -15.41 17.63
CA THR A 41 -21.36 -16.76 17.13
C THR A 41 -20.17 -17.71 17.28
N THR A 42 -18.93 -17.21 17.10
CA THR A 42 -17.73 -18.03 17.30
C THR A 42 -17.53 -18.38 18.77
N ILE A 43 -17.75 -17.43 19.69
CA ILE A 43 -17.67 -17.66 21.14
C ILE A 43 -18.73 -18.68 21.57
N ASP A 44 -19.97 -18.55 21.09
CA ASP A 44 -21.04 -19.51 21.38
C ASP A 44 -20.69 -20.91 20.89
N TRP A 45 -20.20 -21.00 19.65
CA TRP A 45 -19.82 -22.27 19.05
C TRP A 45 -18.73 -22.98 19.86
N LEU A 46 -17.69 -22.25 20.26
CA LEU A 46 -16.61 -22.80 21.08
C LEU A 46 -17.11 -23.19 22.47
N SER A 47 -17.95 -22.37 23.09
CA SER A 47 -18.50 -22.64 24.43
C SER A 47 -19.36 -23.90 24.44
N GLN A 48 -20.23 -24.07 23.42
CA GLN A 48 -21.07 -25.26 23.26
C GLN A 48 -20.26 -26.51 22.91
N THR A 49 -19.24 -26.38 22.05
CA THR A 49 -18.41 -27.53 21.63
C THR A 49 -17.52 -28.04 22.76
N ILE A 50 -16.97 -27.14 23.57
CA ILE A 50 -16.08 -27.50 24.68
C ILE A 50 -16.87 -27.80 25.97
N GLY A 51 -18.13 -27.35 26.05
CA GLY A 51 -18.98 -27.52 27.23
C GLY A 51 -18.62 -26.56 28.37
N ILE A 52 -18.15 -25.35 28.04
CA ILE A 52 -17.73 -24.35 29.03
C ILE A 52 -18.88 -23.37 29.24
N ASN A 53 -19.23 -23.12 30.50
CA ASN A 53 -20.11 -22.01 30.86
C ASN A 53 -19.28 -20.74 31.06
N THR A 54 -19.57 -19.70 30.29
CA THR A 54 -18.91 -18.39 30.44
C THR A 54 -19.68 -17.54 31.44
N VAL A 55 -18.95 -16.76 32.25
CA VAL A 55 -19.57 -15.78 33.18
C VAL A 55 -20.08 -14.55 32.42
N LEU A 56 -19.38 -14.17 31.35
CA LEU A 56 -19.75 -13.03 30.50
C LEU A 56 -20.58 -13.50 29.32
N GLU A 57 -21.57 -12.68 28.94
CA GLU A 57 -22.31 -12.85 27.69
C GLU A 57 -21.37 -12.75 26.48
N ASN A 58 -21.68 -13.51 25.43
CA ASN A 58 -20.94 -13.50 24.17
C ASN A 58 -20.89 -12.12 23.48
N THR A 59 -21.79 -11.20 23.83
CA THR A 59 -21.90 -9.83 23.34
C THR A 59 -21.01 -8.85 24.12
N ASN A 60 -20.51 -9.25 25.30
CA ASN A 60 -19.60 -8.46 26.12
C ASN A 60 -18.19 -8.50 25.53
N GLN A 61 -18.00 -7.73 24.46
CA GLN A 61 -16.84 -7.77 23.60
C GLN A 61 -16.09 -6.43 23.61
N VAL A 62 -14.82 -6.46 24.02
CA VAL A 62 -13.92 -5.29 24.02
C VAL A 62 -12.86 -5.32 22.90
N PHE A 63 -12.87 -6.36 22.05
CA PHE A 63 -11.80 -6.56 21.05
C PHE A 63 -11.64 -5.37 20.07
N LEU A 64 -12.74 -4.69 19.70
CA LEU A 64 -12.64 -3.52 18.82
C LEU A 64 -11.91 -2.35 19.48
N VAL A 65 -12.04 -2.17 20.80
CA VAL A 65 -11.27 -1.16 21.54
C VAL A 65 -9.79 -1.45 21.40
N LYS A 66 -9.39 -2.72 21.58
CA LYS A 66 -8.01 -3.16 21.32
C LYS A 66 -7.60 -2.85 19.86
N GLU A 67 -8.41 -3.21 18.86
CA GLU A 67 -8.06 -2.97 17.45
C GLU A 67 -7.86 -1.46 17.17
N TYR A 68 -8.70 -0.58 17.71
CA TYR A 68 -8.50 0.87 17.58
C TYR A 68 -7.24 1.37 18.28
N LEU A 69 -6.93 0.86 19.47
CA LEU A 69 -5.69 1.22 20.17
C LEU A 69 -4.45 0.78 19.40
N VAL A 70 -4.49 -0.40 18.76
CA VAL A 70 -3.40 -0.88 17.89
C VAL A 70 -3.30 -0.03 16.61
N LEU A 71 -4.42 0.42 16.04
CA LEU A 71 -4.41 1.39 14.94
C LEU A 71 -3.72 2.70 15.36
N VAL A 72 -4.07 3.24 16.53
CA VAL A 72 -3.44 4.46 17.07
C VAL A 72 -1.94 4.23 17.27
N ALA A 73 -1.53 3.10 17.84
CA ALA A 73 -0.12 2.76 18.00
C ALA A 73 0.61 2.67 16.64
N THR A 74 -0.02 2.07 15.63
CA THR A 74 0.52 1.96 14.27
C THR A 74 0.72 3.36 13.64
N LEU A 75 -0.28 4.23 13.75
CA LEU A 75 -0.20 5.60 13.25
C LEU A 75 0.82 6.45 14.02
N ALA A 76 0.94 6.25 15.33
CA ALA A 76 1.94 6.92 16.16
C ALA A 76 3.37 6.48 15.81
N ALA A 77 3.59 5.18 15.56
CA ALA A 77 4.87 4.65 15.09
C ALA A 77 5.26 5.28 13.75
N LEU A 78 4.34 5.31 12.78
CA LEU A 78 4.54 5.98 11.49
C LEU A 78 4.81 7.49 11.68
N ALA A 79 4.06 8.19 12.53
CA ALA A 79 4.27 9.61 12.82
C ALA A 79 5.64 9.89 13.44
N SER A 80 6.08 9.05 14.38
CA SER A 80 7.39 9.18 15.02
C SER A 80 8.55 8.98 14.04
N MET A 81 8.37 8.13 13.03
CA MET A 81 9.32 7.95 11.94
C MET A 81 9.52 9.25 11.12
N PHE A 82 8.48 10.08 10.98
CA PHE A 82 8.62 11.41 10.35
C PHE A 82 9.35 12.41 11.23
N ALA A 83 9.10 12.38 12.55
CA ALA A 83 9.87 13.21 13.47
C ALA A 83 11.37 12.87 13.34
N LEU A 84 11.71 11.59 13.31
CA LEU A 84 13.09 11.14 13.09
C LEU A 84 13.65 11.63 11.74
N PHE A 85 12.89 11.50 10.64
CA PHE A 85 13.29 12.05 9.34
C PHE A 85 13.65 13.55 9.42
N THR A 86 12.82 14.36 10.09
CA THR A 86 13.09 15.80 10.21
C THR A 86 14.33 16.15 11.02
N ILE A 87 14.73 15.28 11.94
CA ILE A 87 15.98 15.40 12.70
C ILE A 87 17.15 14.97 11.82
N LEU A 88 17.05 13.82 11.15
CA LEU A 88 18.10 13.26 10.30
C LEU A 88 18.54 14.23 9.20
N ILE A 89 17.60 14.85 8.48
CA ILE A 89 17.93 15.77 7.38
C ILE A 89 18.63 17.06 7.83
N LYS A 90 18.63 17.37 9.13
CA LYS A 90 19.37 18.52 9.68
C LYS A 90 20.81 18.18 10.05
N ILE A 91 21.16 16.89 10.12
CA ILE A 91 22.53 16.45 10.40
C ILE A 91 23.39 16.81 9.18
N PRO A 92 24.59 17.41 9.37
CA PRO A 92 25.45 17.86 8.26
C PRO A 92 25.74 16.79 7.20
N PHE A 93 25.83 15.53 7.60
CA PHE A 93 26.02 14.42 6.66
C PHE A 93 24.83 14.25 5.69
N PHE A 94 23.60 14.44 6.16
CA PHE A 94 22.37 14.22 5.39
C PHE A 94 21.76 15.50 4.81
N SER A 95 22.22 16.69 5.21
CA SER A 95 21.66 17.96 4.72
C SER A 95 21.67 18.07 3.19
N SER A 96 22.63 17.44 2.52
CA SER A 96 22.74 17.38 1.05
C SER A 96 21.65 16.56 0.35
N ILE A 97 20.67 16.01 1.06
CA ILE A 97 19.48 15.40 0.43
C ILE A 97 18.28 16.35 0.44
N SER A 98 18.40 17.52 1.10
CA SER A 98 17.33 18.48 1.28
C SER A 98 17.48 19.66 0.32
N HIS A 99 16.80 19.56 -0.83
CA HIS A 99 16.79 20.59 -1.88
C HIS A 99 15.37 21.05 -2.24
N PRO A 100 14.58 21.58 -1.28
CA PRO A 100 13.21 22.04 -1.55
C PRO A 100 13.13 23.15 -2.62
N GLU A 101 14.20 23.92 -2.82
CA GLU A 101 14.31 24.98 -3.84
C GLU A 101 14.10 24.48 -5.27
N ILE A 102 14.43 23.22 -5.57
CA ILE A 102 14.18 22.56 -6.87
C ILE A 102 12.70 22.68 -7.27
N ILE A 103 11.80 22.61 -6.28
CA ILE A 103 10.36 22.66 -6.51
C ILE A 103 9.97 24.07 -6.97
N SER A 104 10.49 25.10 -6.30
CA SER A 104 10.21 26.51 -6.62
C SER A 104 10.78 26.92 -7.98
N GLU A 105 12.00 26.49 -8.31
CA GLU A 105 12.62 26.75 -9.62
C GLU A 105 11.78 26.21 -10.80
N ARG A 106 11.05 25.12 -10.56
CA ARG A 106 10.23 24.44 -11.58
C ARG A 106 8.75 24.79 -11.51
N ALA A 107 8.35 25.74 -10.68
CA ALA A 107 6.95 26.16 -10.55
C ALA A 107 6.34 26.60 -11.91
N LYS A 108 7.14 27.24 -12.78
CA LYS A 108 6.72 27.66 -14.13
C LYS A 108 6.42 26.49 -15.09
N ASN A 109 6.99 25.31 -14.84
CA ASN A 109 6.86 24.13 -15.69
C ASN A 109 5.66 23.25 -15.28
N VAL A 110 4.96 23.61 -14.21
CA VAL A 110 3.80 22.86 -13.70
C VAL A 110 2.66 22.88 -14.71
N LYS A 111 2.18 21.69 -15.09
CA LYS A 111 1.00 21.55 -15.95
C LYS A 111 -0.25 22.00 -15.19
N THR A 112 -1.10 22.79 -15.84
CA THR A 112 -2.36 23.27 -15.28
C THR A 112 -3.55 22.89 -16.18
N GLY A 113 -4.76 22.97 -15.61
CA GLY A 113 -6.01 22.71 -16.32
C GLY A 113 -6.08 21.32 -16.97
N TRP A 114 -6.59 21.28 -18.20
CA TRP A 114 -6.81 20.03 -18.94
C TRP A 114 -5.53 19.25 -19.25
N LYS A 115 -4.38 19.92 -19.44
CA LYS A 115 -3.10 19.24 -19.70
C LYS A 115 -2.68 18.35 -18.53
N TRP A 116 -2.97 18.78 -17.30
CA TRP A 116 -2.73 17.97 -16.10
C TRP A 116 -3.73 16.82 -16.01
N TRP A 117 -5.03 17.12 -16.15
CA TRP A 117 -6.11 16.11 -16.07
C TRP A 117 -5.96 15.00 -17.11
N LYS A 118 -5.58 15.32 -18.35
CA LYS A 118 -5.29 14.31 -19.37
C LYS A 118 -4.20 13.34 -18.91
N GLY A 119 -3.12 13.85 -18.33
CA GLY A 119 -2.06 13.01 -17.75
C GLY A 119 -2.58 12.17 -16.59
N ALA A 120 -3.36 12.77 -15.70
CA ALA A 120 -3.91 12.10 -14.53
C ALA A 120 -4.84 10.95 -14.90
N ILE A 121 -5.77 11.18 -15.81
CA ILE A 121 -6.71 10.16 -16.31
C ILE A 121 -5.95 9.00 -16.95
N ILE A 122 -4.95 9.27 -17.78
CA ILE A 122 -4.13 8.21 -18.40
C ILE A 122 -3.41 7.38 -17.32
N THR A 123 -2.77 8.02 -16.35
CA THR A 123 -2.10 7.33 -15.24
C THR A 123 -3.08 6.46 -14.43
N ILE A 124 -4.24 7.02 -14.10
CA ILE A 124 -5.29 6.35 -13.32
C ILE A 124 -5.86 5.15 -14.08
N LEU A 125 -6.18 5.31 -15.36
CA LEU A 125 -6.74 4.24 -16.19
C LEU A 125 -5.73 3.12 -16.43
N ILE A 126 -4.46 3.44 -16.70
CA ILE A 126 -3.43 2.41 -16.86
C ILE A 126 -3.29 1.58 -15.57
N ALA A 127 -3.21 2.24 -14.42
CA ALA A 127 -3.08 1.55 -13.13
C ALA A 127 -4.34 0.72 -12.81
N GLY A 128 -5.53 1.31 -12.93
CA GLY A 128 -6.81 0.65 -12.63
C GLY A 128 -7.10 -0.50 -13.59
N LEU A 129 -7.04 -0.28 -14.90
CA LEU A 129 -7.37 -1.33 -15.88
C LEU A 129 -6.38 -2.48 -15.84
N SER A 130 -5.10 -2.25 -15.53
CA SER A 130 -4.11 -3.34 -15.47
C SER A 130 -4.14 -4.14 -14.17
N TYR A 131 -4.62 -3.55 -13.06
CA TYR A 131 -4.60 -4.20 -11.75
C TYR A 131 -5.24 -5.60 -11.73
N PRO A 132 -6.53 -5.79 -12.06
CA PRO A 132 -7.18 -7.10 -11.88
C PRO A 132 -6.51 -8.18 -12.74
N PHE A 133 -6.10 -7.86 -13.96
CA PHE A 133 -5.45 -8.81 -14.85
C PHE A 133 -4.05 -9.18 -14.41
N MET A 134 -3.21 -8.19 -14.06
CA MET A 134 -1.83 -8.44 -13.67
C MET A 134 -1.73 -9.11 -12.30
N THR A 135 -2.60 -8.74 -11.35
CA THR A 135 -2.62 -9.41 -10.04
C THR A 135 -3.12 -10.84 -10.16
N GLN A 136 -4.12 -11.10 -11.01
CA GLN A 136 -4.62 -12.46 -11.24
C GLN A 136 -3.58 -13.33 -11.98
N LEU A 137 -2.88 -12.76 -12.97
CA LEU A 137 -1.75 -13.40 -13.62
C LEU A 137 -0.66 -13.77 -12.60
N GLY A 138 -0.35 -12.85 -11.68
CA GLY A 138 0.62 -13.08 -10.61
C GLY A 138 0.18 -14.10 -9.56
N HIS A 139 -1.12 -14.20 -9.30
CA HIS A 139 -1.68 -15.16 -8.36
C HIS A 139 -1.41 -16.61 -8.79
N GLY A 140 -1.64 -16.92 -10.07
CA GLY A 140 -1.75 -18.30 -10.54
C GLY A 140 -0.80 -18.73 -11.66
N LEU A 141 -0.07 -17.80 -12.29
CA LEU A 141 0.67 -18.12 -13.52
C LEU A 141 2.14 -17.68 -13.50
N LEU A 142 2.47 -16.47 -13.02
CA LEU A 142 3.83 -15.93 -13.12
C LEU A 142 4.20 -15.02 -11.93
N PRO A 143 5.30 -15.26 -11.20
CA PRO A 143 6.07 -16.50 -11.13
C PRO A 143 5.31 -17.60 -10.36
N VAL A 144 5.48 -18.87 -10.76
CA VAL A 144 4.91 -20.01 -10.04
C VAL A 144 5.58 -20.10 -8.65
N PRO A 145 4.83 -19.92 -7.54
CA PRO A 145 5.43 -19.79 -6.21
C PRO A 145 6.36 -20.94 -5.84
N GLU A 146 5.93 -22.17 -6.12
CA GLU A 146 6.65 -23.41 -5.78
C GLU A 146 7.98 -23.60 -6.53
N LYS A 147 8.18 -22.91 -7.66
CA LYS A 147 9.31 -23.14 -8.57
C LYS A 147 10.29 -21.98 -8.61
N THR A 148 10.05 -20.92 -7.83
CA THR A 148 10.85 -19.69 -7.91
C THR A 148 11.21 -19.16 -6.53
N VAL A 149 12.10 -18.18 -6.49
CA VAL A 149 12.44 -17.44 -5.25
C VAL A 149 11.27 -16.62 -4.70
N PHE A 150 10.22 -16.39 -5.50
CA PHE A 150 9.06 -15.58 -5.18
C PHE A 150 7.89 -16.45 -4.71
N ARG A 151 7.80 -16.71 -3.41
CA ARG A 151 6.91 -17.72 -2.81
C ARG A 151 5.64 -17.14 -2.16
N MET A 152 5.43 -15.83 -2.23
CA MET A 152 4.27 -15.15 -1.63
C MET A 152 3.13 -14.97 -2.64
N THR A 153 1.96 -15.57 -2.40
CA THR A 153 0.81 -15.52 -3.33
C THR A 153 0.34 -14.09 -3.63
N ILE A 154 0.06 -13.30 -2.59
CA ILE A 154 -0.34 -11.89 -2.76
C ILE A 154 0.86 -11.07 -3.28
N GLY A 155 2.06 -11.39 -2.82
CA GLY A 155 3.30 -10.77 -3.31
C GLY A 155 3.48 -10.93 -4.81
N ASN A 156 3.20 -12.10 -5.38
CA ASN A 156 3.35 -12.38 -6.81
C ASN A 156 2.34 -11.59 -7.64
N GLY A 157 1.12 -11.40 -7.14
CA GLY A 157 0.15 -10.49 -7.76
C GLY A 157 0.68 -9.06 -7.88
N PHE A 158 1.21 -8.50 -6.78
CA PHE A 158 1.81 -7.17 -6.81
C PHE A 158 3.10 -7.10 -7.63
N LEU A 159 3.95 -8.14 -7.57
CA LEU A 159 5.16 -8.26 -8.37
C LEU A 159 4.84 -8.14 -9.87
N SER A 160 3.89 -8.94 -10.36
CA SER A 160 3.49 -8.93 -11.77
C SER A 160 2.89 -7.58 -12.19
N TRP A 161 2.04 -6.99 -11.34
CA TRP A 161 1.49 -5.66 -11.62
C TRP A 161 2.55 -4.56 -11.62
N TYR A 162 3.48 -4.59 -10.66
CA TYR A 162 4.57 -3.62 -10.59
C TYR A 162 5.55 -3.75 -11.75
N LEU A 163 5.90 -4.96 -12.17
CA LEU A 163 6.75 -5.17 -13.35
C LEU A 163 6.13 -4.58 -14.61
N PHE A 164 4.83 -4.81 -14.83
CA PHE A 164 4.10 -4.19 -15.94
C PHE A 164 4.13 -2.66 -15.88
N LEU A 165 3.83 -2.08 -14.72
CA LEU A 165 3.84 -0.63 -14.54
C LEU A 165 5.25 -0.04 -14.65
N ILE A 166 6.29 -0.73 -14.20
CA ILE A 166 7.70 -0.35 -14.39
C ILE A 166 7.99 -0.20 -15.88
N ILE A 167 7.62 -1.20 -16.71
CA ILE A 167 7.84 -1.15 -18.15
C ILE A 167 7.14 0.06 -18.76
N ILE A 168 5.86 0.29 -18.43
CA ILE A 168 5.12 1.46 -18.92
C ILE A 168 5.79 2.77 -18.48
N MET A 169 6.19 2.89 -17.23
CA MET A 169 6.81 4.11 -16.70
C MET A 169 8.18 4.37 -17.32
N LEU A 170 8.96 3.34 -17.60
CA LEU A 170 10.23 3.45 -18.34
C LEU A 170 9.98 3.94 -19.76
N LEU A 171 9.07 3.30 -20.50
CA LEU A 171 8.73 3.70 -21.88
C LEU A 171 8.22 5.15 -21.94
N THR A 172 7.29 5.51 -21.07
CA THR A 172 6.72 6.86 -20.99
C THR A 172 7.69 7.90 -20.42
N THR A 173 8.86 7.50 -19.91
CA THR A 173 9.95 8.43 -19.51
C THR A 173 10.98 8.55 -20.62
N ILE A 174 11.47 7.42 -21.13
CA ILE A 174 12.57 7.36 -22.11
C ILE A 174 12.14 7.93 -23.46
N LEU A 175 10.94 7.60 -23.96
CA LEU A 175 10.49 8.07 -25.28
C LEU A 175 10.34 9.61 -25.33
N PRO A 176 9.64 10.27 -24.38
CA PRO A 176 9.57 11.73 -24.36
C PRO A 176 10.90 12.41 -24.02
N TRP A 177 11.80 11.73 -23.31
CA TRP A 177 13.16 12.22 -23.05
C TRP A 177 14.00 12.25 -24.32
N ARG A 178 14.03 11.15 -25.09
CA ARG A 178 14.71 11.08 -26.39
C ARG A 178 14.16 12.12 -27.38
N LYS A 179 12.83 12.31 -27.41
CA LYS A 179 12.19 13.34 -28.24
C LYS A 179 12.60 14.75 -27.81
N ALA A 180 12.62 15.05 -26.51
CA ALA A 180 13.06 16.34 -25.99
C ALA A 180 14.52 16.64 -26.38
N LYS A 181 15.42 15.64 -26.27
CA LYS A 181 16.82 15.76 -26.68
C LYS A 181 16.96 16.07 -28.18
N LYS A 182 16.18 15.40 -29.05
CA LYS A 182 16.17 15.70 -30.50
C LYS A 182 15.65 17.10 -30.83
N LEU A 183 14.74 17.63 -30.02
CA LEU A 183 14.13 18.96 -30.21
C LEU A 183 14.83 20.06 -29.42
N ASN A 184 15.99 19.79 -28.79
CA ASN A 184 16.71 20.72 -27.92
C ASN A 184 15.84 21.34 -26.81
N ILE A 185 14.82 20.61 -26.33
CA ILE A 185 14.00 21.04 -25.20
C ILE A 185 14.81 20.73 -23.92
N PRO A 186 15.13 21.75 -23.09
CA PRO A 186 15.93 21.54 -21.89
C PRO A 186 15.18 20.62 -20.92
N LYS A 187 15.82 19.51 -20.55
CA LYS A 187 15.39 18.57 -19.51
C LYS A 187 16.59 18.05 -18.75
N ASP A 188 16.42 17.87 -17.45
CA ASP A 188 17.48 17.42 -16.54
C ASP A 188 16.98 16.35 -15.55
N TYR A 189 17.88 15.75 -14.79
CA TYR A 189 17.54 14.69 -13.83
C TYR A 189 16.74 15.24 -12.63
N CYS A 190 16.80 16.55 -12.37
CA CYS A 190 15.93 17.20 -11.39
C CYS A 190 14.47 17.19 -11.87
N ASP A 191 14.18 17.26 -13.18
CA ASP A 191 12.82 17.07 -13.72
C ASP A 191 12.22 15.70 -13.39
N LEU A 192 13.08 14.70 -13.18
CA LEU A 192 12.72 13.35 -12.75
C LEU A 192 12.76 13.18 -11.21
N GLY A 193 13.30 14.15 -10.48
CA GLY A 193 13.52 14.08 -9.03
C GLY A 193 14.68 13.16 -8.62
N LEU A 194 15.62 12.90 -9.54
CA LEU A 194 16.70 11.90 -9.41
C LEU A 194 18.10 12.52 -9.26
N SER A 195 18.19 13.84 -9.13
CA SER A 195 19.45 14.54 -8.91
C SER A 195 19.29 15.79 -8.04
N THR A 196 20.41 16.27 -7.54
CA THR A 196 20.60 17.57 -6.88
C THR A 196 20.84 18.68 -7.93
N PRO A 197 20.74 19.97 -7.56
CA PRO A 197 21.01 21.09 -8.46
C PRO A 197 22.43 21.05 -9.04
N GLU A 198 23.41 20.61 -8.26
CA GLU A 198 24.82 20.52 -8.65
C GLU A 198 25.06 19.41 -9.70
N ASN A 199 24.25 18.35 -9.68
CA ASN A 199 24.39 17.18 -10.56
C ASN A 199 23.28 17.06 -11.61
N LYS A 200 22.60 18.15 -11.99
CA LYS A 200 21.41 18.14 -12.87
C LYS A 200 21.54 17.32 -14.17
N ASN A 201 22.73 17.20 -14.75
CA ASN A 201 22.97 16.52 -16.03
C ASN A 201 23.16 15.00 -15.91
N ARG A 202 23.19 14.43 -14.70
CA ARG A 202 23.43 13.00 -14.47
C ARG A 202 22.61 12.45 -13.32
N PHE A 203 22.54 11.12 -13.24
CA PHE A 203 22.00 10.43 -12.08
C PHE A 203 22.89 10.65 -10.85
N ASP A 204 22.31 11.02 -9.71
CA ASP A 204 23.06 11.32 -8.49
C ASP A 204 23.06 10.11 -7.53
N TRP A 205 24.13 9.31 -7.62
CA TRP A 205 24.34 8.13 -6.76
C TRP A 205 24.55 8.50 -5.29
N VAL A 206 25.11 9.67 -5.00
CA VAL A 206 25.34 10.13 -3.62
C VAL A 206 24.01 10.48 -2.97
N LEU A 207 23.14 11.18 -3.70
CA LEU A 207 21.78 11.48 -3.26
C LEU A 207 20.98 10.20 -2.99
N LEU A 208 21.04 9.22 -3.90
CA LEU A 208 20.39 7.91 -3.72
C LEU A 208 20.92 7.21 -2.45
N GLY A 209 22.25 7.09 -2.31
CA GLY A 209 22.88 6.39 -1.19
C GLY A 209 22.55 7.03 0.16
N LYS A 210 22.70 8.35 0.28
CA LYS A 210 22.33 9.07 1.51
C LYS A 210 20.84 8.97 1.83
N SER A 211 19.98 9.06 0.81
CA SER A 211 18.54 8.86 0.98
C SER A 211 18.23 7.44 1.48
N ALA A 212 18.92 6.42 0.97
CA ALA A 212 18.74 5.03 1.37
C ALA A 212 19.15 4.80 2.84
N ILE A 213 20.24 5.44 3.31
CA ILE A 213 20.65 5.38 4.71
C ILE A 213 19.60 6.04 5.62
N VAL A 214 19.08 7.21 5.25
CA VAL A 214 17.99 7.87 6.02
C VAL A 214 16.77 6.96 6.12
N VAL A 215 16.36 6.34 5.01
CA VAL A 215 15.24 5.40 4.98
C VAL A 215 15.54 4.17 5.84
N LEU A 216 16.76 3.63 5.80
CA LEU A 216 17.16 2.52 6.66
C LEU A 216 17.03 2.88 8.15
N CYS A 217 17.48 4.08 8.56
CA CYS A 217 17.31 4.55 9.94
C CYS A 217 15.83 4.67 10.34
N MET A 218 15.01 5.23 9.46
CA MET A 218 13.56 5.38 9.65
C MET A 218 12.86 4.03 9.82
N ILE A 219 13.13 3.09 8.92
CA ILE A 219 12.52 1.76 8.95
C ILE A 219 13.04 0.94 10.13
N ALA A 220 14.34 0.99 10.43
CA ALA A 220 14.91 0.29 11.59
C ALA A 220 14.28 0.79 12.89
N PHE A 221 14.06 2.10 13.03
CA PHE A 221 13.38 2.67 14.17
C PHE A 221 11.94 2.13 14.34
N MET A 222 11.15 2.14 13.27
CA MET A 222 9.79 1.56 13.29
C MET A 222 9.81 0.04 13.53
N TYR A 223 10.80 -0.68 13.00
CA TYR A 223 10.97 -2.11 13.22
C TYR A 223 11.28 -2.44 14.68
N ILE A 224 12.14 -1.65 15.33
CA ILE A 224 12.42 -1.78 16.77
C ILE A 224 11.14 -1.53 17.59
N GLN A 225 10.38 -0.48 17.27
CA GLN A 225 9.09 -0.23 17.94
C GLN A 225 8.11 -1.41 17.78
N CYS A 226 8.06 -2.00 16.59
CA CYS A 226 7.25 -3.18 16.32
C CYS A 226 7.68 -4.38 17.18
N LEU A 227 8.98 -4.66 17.25
CA LEU A 227 9.50 -5.75 18.10
C LEU A 227 9.22 -5.52 19.58
N ILE A 228 9.35 -4.29 20.07
CA ILE A 228 8.98 -3.93 21.44
C ILE A 228 7.49 -4.20 21.67
N CYS A 229 6.63 -3.79 20.73
CA CYS A 229 5.19 -4.02 20.82
C CYS A 229 4.85 -5.52 20.91
N GLU A 230 5.48 -6.32 20.07
CA GLU A 230 5.30 -7.77 20.02
C GLU A 230 5.76 -8.45 21.31
N LYS A 231 6.93 -8.06 21.83
CA LYS A 231 7.52 -8.70 23.01
C LYS A 231 6.88 -8.25 24.32
N ALA A 232 6.53 -6.97 24.45
CA ALA A 232 5.97 -6.43 25.67
C ALA A 232 4.45 -6.65 25.78
N PHE A 233 3.72 -6.61 24.66
CA PHE A 233 2.26 -6.65 24.67
C PHE A 233 1.66 -7.84 23.92
N MET A 234 2.45 -8.66 23.23
CA MET A 234 1.96 -9.73 22.35
C MET A 234 1.03 -9.18 21.26
N LEU A 235 1.35 -7.98 20.76
CA LEU A 235 0.59 -7.26 19.72
C LEU A 235 1.49 -6.93 18.53
N ASP A 236 0.93 -7.05 17.33
CA ASP A 236 1.49 -6.56 16.09
C ASP A 236 0.84 -5.22 15.70
N PHE A 237 1.53 -4.39 14.92
CA PHE A 237 0.96 -3.14 14.42
C PHE A 237 0.04 -3.43 13.23
N ARG A 238 -1.27 -3.39 13.49
CA ARG A 238 -2.30 -3.69 12.50
C ARG A 238 -3.65 -3.04 12.76
N PHE A 239 -4.48 -2.98 11.72
CA PHE A 239 -5.91 -2.76 11.83
C PHE A 239 -6.62 -3.34 10.61
N ILE A 240 -7.27 -4.49 10.76
CA ILE A 240 -7.81 -5.33 9.67
C ILE A 240 -6.70 -5.80 8.70
N TRP A 241 -6.08 -4.86 7.99
CA TRP A 241 -4.88 -4.95 7.19
C TRP A 241 -4.40 -3.50 6.95
N PRO A 242 -3.14 -3.12 7.20
CA PRO A 242 -1.91 -3.91 7.05
C PRO A 242 -1.40 -4.62 8.32
N PHE A 243 -0.39 -5.50 8.16
CA PHE A 243 0.33 -6.17 9.25
C PHE A 243 1.82 -5.80 9.25
N PHE A 244 2.25 -4.94 10.17
CA PHE A 244 3.68 -4.81 10.47
C PHE A 244 4.00 -5.72 11.64
N LYS A 245 4.87 -6.70 11.37
CA LYS A 245 5.30 -7.70 12.34
C LYS A 245 6.75 -8.10 12.12
N GLY A 246 7.42 -8.60 13.15
CA GLY A 246 8.76 -9.18 13.06
C GLY A 246 8.80 -10.35 12.09
N PHE A 247 9.92 -10.50 11.39
CA PHE A 247 10.14 -11.60 10.45
C PHE A 247 10.84 -12.78 11.12
N ASN A 248 10.38 -13.99 10.78
CA ASN A 248 11.24 -15.17 10.84
C ASN A 248 12.22 -15.17 9.65
N LEU A 249 13.16 -16.09 9.65
CA LEU A 249 14.22 -16.15 8.63
C LEU A 249 13.66 -16.31 7.20
N GLU A 250 12.64 -17.14 7.02
CA GLU A 250 11.99 -17.34 5.73
C GLU A 250 11.34 -16.06 5.20
N ARG A 251 10.57 -15.36 6.03
CA ARG A 251 9.95 -14.07 5.68
C ARG A 251 10.98 -13.01 5.39
N PHE A 252 12.10 -12.99 6.11
CA PHE A 252 13.18 -12.04 5.86
C PHE A 252 13.78 -12.23 4.45
N PHE A 253 14.06 -13.47 4.04
CA PHE A 253 14.54 -13.73 2.68
C PHE A 253 13.50 -13.45 1.60
N GLN A 254 12.21 -13.75 1.87
CA GLN A 254 11.14 -13.34 0.97
C GLN A 254 11.06 -11.81 0.87
N PHE A 255 11.18 -11.06 1.96
CA PHE A 255 11.25 -9.60 1.90
C PHE A 255 12.41 -9.12 1.00
N LEU A 256 13.60 -9.70 1.14
CA LEU A 256 14.77 -9.38 0.32
C LEU A 256 14.58 -9.70 -1.17
N ALA A 257 13.83 -10.76 -1.51
CA ALA A 257 13.54 -11.10 -2.91
C ALA A 257 12.64 -10.06 -3.60
N TYR A 258 11.64 -9.51 -2.89
CA TYR A 258 10.65 -8.60 -3.49
C TYR A 258 11.04 -7.12 -3.40
N ILE A 259 11.78 -6.71 -2.36
CA ILE A 259 12.09 -5.30 -2.12
C ILE A 259 12.76 -4.56 -3.30
N PRO A 260 13.65 -5.17 -4.12
CA PRO A 260 14.26 -4.44 -5.23
C PRO A 260 13.22 -3.99 -6.27
N VAL A 261 12.25 -4.85 -6.59
CA VAL A 261 11.18 -4.51 -7.55
C VAL A 261 10.28 -3.42 -6.97
N PHE A 262 9.96 -3.51 -5.68
CA PHE A 262 9.16 -2.49 -5.00
C PHE A 262 9.88 -1.13 -5.02
N ILE A 263 11.19 -1.08 -4.73
CA ILE A 263 11.97 0.15 -4.78
C ILE A 263 11.96 0.74 -6.19
N VAL A 264 12.23 -0.06 -7.23
CA VAL A 264 12.22 0.43 -8.62
C VAL A 264 10.84 0.96 -9.01
N PHE A 265 9.79 0.22 -8.69
CA PHE A 265 8.41 0.64 -8.94
C PHE A 265 8.11 1.98 -8.26
N PHE A 266 8.33 2.09 -6.95
CA PHE A 266 7.99 3.32 -6.22
C PHE A 266 8.88 4.49 -6.61
N VAL A 267 10.16 4.30 -6.95
CA VAL A 267 11.02 5.40 -7.43
C VAL A 267 10.50 5.94 -8.76
N LEU A 268 10.16 5.07 -9.71
CA LEU A 268 9.58 5.47 -11.00
C LEU A 268 8.19 6.10 -10.83
N ASN A 269 7.34 5.51 -9.99
CA ASN A 269 6.01 6.01 -9.69
C ASN A 269 6.07 7.41 -9.06
N ASN A 270 6.95 7.60 -8.06
CA ASN A 270 7.11 8.90 -7.45
C ASN A 270 7.76 9.92 -8.40
N SER A 271 8.71 9.49 -9.26
CA SER A 271 9.24 10.35 -10.33
C SER A 271 8.13 10.85 -11.26
N LYS A 272 7.21 9.97 -11.66
CA LYS A 272 6.07 10.34 -12.50
C LYS A 272 5.12 11.30 -11.81
N ILE A 273 4.68 10.96 -10.60
CA ILE A 273 3.64 11.69 -9.87
C ILE A 273 4.17 13.01 -9.32
N PHE A 274 5.31 12.98 -8.62
CA PHE A 274 5.77 14.12 -7.83
C PHE A 274 6.70 15.04 -8.62
N ALA A 275 7.51 14.51 -9.53
CA ALA A 275 8.43 15.32 -10.33
C ALA A 275 7.84 15.69 -11.72
N GLN A 276 7.41 14.71 -12.51
CA GLN A 276 6.91 14.97 -13.87
C GLN A 276 5.48 15.54 -13.91
N MET A 277 4.68 15.26 -12.87
CA MET A 277 3.32 15.77 -12.69
C MET A 277 3.20 16.71 -11.48
N ARG A 278 4.30 17.44 -11.18
CA ARG A 278 4.36 18.47 -10.12
C ARG A 278 3.09 19.30 -10.08
N ASN A 279 2.72 19.67 -8.86
CA ASN A 279 1.52 20.45 -8.56
C ASN A 279 1.90 21.83 -8.04
N SER A 280 1.10 22.85 -8.36
CA SER A 280 1.30 24.26 -8.00
C SER A 280 1.13 24.57 -6.50
N GLY A 281 0.91 23.54 -5.68
CA GLY A 281 0.88 23.62 -4.23
C GLY A 281 2.18 23.17 -3.57
N ALA A 282 3.08 22.52 -4.31
CA ALA A 282 4.25 21.87 -3.74
C ALA A 282 5.26 22.88 -3.18
N ASP A 283 5.39 24.04 -3.83
CA ASP A 283 6.23 25.19 -3.46
C ASP A 283 5.60 26.08 -2.38
N LYS A 284 4.28 26.00 -2.18
CA LYS A 284 3.57 26.83 -1.20
C LYS A 284 3.82 26.34 0.22
N PRO A 285 4.11 27.24 1.19
CA PRO A 285 4.33 26.85 2.57
C PRO A 285 3.04 26.44 3.29
N GLY A 286 3.21 25.85 4.48
CA GLY A 286 2.13 25.53 5.41
C GLY A 286 1.21 24.38 5.00
N LEU A 287 0.16 24.18 5.81
CA LEU A 287 -0.82 23.10 5.65
C LEU A 287 -1.70 23.30 4.42
N LYS A 288 -2.10 24.55 4.11
CA LYS A 288 -2.88 24.86 2.90
C LYS A 288 -2.09 24.49 1.63
N GLY A 289 -0.80 24.81 1.58
CA GLY A 289 0.09 24.39 0.51
C GLY A 289 0.17 22.86 0.40
N PHE A 290 0.44 22.19 1.53
CA PHE A 290 0.46 20.73 1.62
C PHE A 290 -0.81 20.09 1.05
N LEU A 291 -1.98 20.47 1.56
CA LEU A 291 -3.26 19.90 1.14
C LEU A 291 -3.50 20.14 -0.35
N SER A 292 -3.19 21.34 -0.86
CA SER A 292 -3.41 21.70 -2.26
C SER A 292 -2.63 20.86 -3.28
N CYS A 293 -1.46 20.31 -2.91
CA CYS A 293 -0.74 19.34 -3.73
C CYS A 293 -1.00 17.88 -3.35
N TRP A 294 -1.21 17.59 -2.06
CA TRP A 294 -1.37 16.24 -1.53
C TRP A 294 -2.57 15.53 -2.16
N TRP A 295 -3.75 16.17 -2.23
CA TRP A 295 -4.94 15.49 -2.78
C TRP A 295 -4.74 15.06 -4.24
N ARG A 296 -3.97 15.83 -5.02
CA ARG A 296 -3.63 15.51 -6.42
C ARG A 296 -2.65 14.35 -6.50
N ASN A 297 -1.62 14.36 -5.66
CA ASN A 297 -0.67 13.26 -5.56
C ASN A 297 -1.37 11.97 -5.11
N ALA A 298 -2.24 12.06 -4.09
CA ALA A 298 -3.06 10.98 -3.59
C ALA A 298 -3.94 10.42 -4.70
N LEU A 299 -4.67 11.27 -5.42
CA LEU A 299 -5.51 10.87 -6.56
C LEU A 299 -4.72 10.13 -7.65
N LEU A 300 -3.50 10.57 -7.96
CA LEU A 300 -2.65 9.87 -8.92
C LEU A 300 -2.15 8.51 -8.41
N MET A 301 -1.89 8.39 -7.11
CA MET A 301 -1.43 7.13 -6.50
C MET A 301 -2.56 6.12 -6.33
N VAL A 302 -3.77 6.57 -5.95
CA VAL A 302 -4.87 5.69 -5.55
C VAL A 302 -6.04 5.67 -6.55
N GLY A 303 -6.10 6.60 -7.50
CA GLY A 303 -7.29 6.80 -8.34
C GLY A 303 -7.70 5.58 -9.16
N GLY A 304 -6.74 4.81 -9.70
CA GLY A 304 -7.05 3.58 -10.42
C GLY A 304 -7.71 2.53 -9.52
N ILE A 305 -7.21 2.42 -8.29
CA ILE A 305 -7.73 1.52 -7.25
C ILE A 305 -9.09 2.00 -6.73
N LEU A 306 -9.30 3.32 -6.61
CA LEU A 306 -10.60 3.89 -6.26
C LEU A 306 -11.67 3.53 -7.29
N ILE A 307 -11.39 3.63 -8.59
CA ILE A 307 -12.36 3.25 -9.63
C ILE A 307 -12.77 1.78 -9.44
N LEU A 308 -11.79 0.90 -9.24
CA LEU A 308 -12.05 -0.52 -9.03
C LEU A 308 -12.80 -0.80 -7.73
N ILE A 309 -12.57 -0.03 -6.66
CA ILE A 309 -13.32 -0.17 -5.41
C ILE A 309 -14.79 0.16 -5.60
N LEU A 310 -15.09 1.19 -6.38
CA LEU A 310 -16.46 1.61 -6.66
C LEU A 310 -17.15 0.55 -7.53
N ILE A 311 -16.44 0.06 -8.55
CA ILE A 311 -16.89 -1.04 -9.39
C ILE A 311 -17.19 -2.27 -8.53
N GLU A 312 -16.29 -2.68 -7.65
CA GLU A 312 -16.43 -3.90 -6.86
C GLU A 312 -17.54 -3.80 -5.81
N TYR A 313 -17.50 -2.73 -5.01
CA TYR A 313 -18.26 -2.68 -3.77
C TYR A 313 -19.62 -1.98 -3.89
N ILE A 314 -19.85 -1.08 -4.86
CA ILE A 314 -21.20 -0.51 -5.04
C ILE A 314 -22.21 -1.63 -5.39
N PRO A 315 -21.98 -2.48 -6.41
CA PRO A 315 -22.87 -3.59 -6.74
C PRO A 315 -23.00 -4.60 -5.59
N PHE A 316 -21.90 -4.84 -4.86
CA PHE A 316 -21.89 -5.74 -3.71
C PHE A 316 -22.84 -5.26 -2.60
N PHE A 317 -22.77 -3.97 -2.23
CA PHE A 317 -23.58 -3.43 -1.13
C PHE A 317 -25.06 -3.22 -1.50
N ILE A 318 -25.40 -3.09 -2.77
CA ILE A 318 -26.79 -3.05 -3.24
C ILE A 318 -27.38 -4.45 -3.51
N GLY A 319 -26.61 -5.52 -3.30
CA GLY A 319 -27.07 -6.91 -3.42
C GLY A 319 -27.06 -7.48 -4.85
N ALA A 320 -26.44 -6.79 -5.82
CA ALA A 320 -26.30 -7.28 -7.19
C ALA A 320 -25.18 -8.33 -7.33
N GLY A 321 -24.30 -8.44 -6.33
CA GLY A 321 -23.09 -9.27 -6.34
C GLY A 321 -21.81 -8.43 -6.52
N PRO A 322 -20.62 -9.01 -6.35
CA PRO A 322 -19.36 -8.30 -6.53
C PRO A 322 -19.20 -7.78 -7.96
N GLY A 323 -18.82 -6.52 -8.14
CA GLY A 323 -18.77 -5.93 -9.47
C GLY A 323 -17.73 -6.52 -10.41
N ALA A 324 -16.59 -7.01 -9.90
CA ALA A 324 -15.61 -7.73 -10.72
C ALA A 324 -16.18 -9.02 -11.32
N ASP A 325 -17.06 -9.71 -10.58
CA ASP A 325 -17.75 -10.91 -11.06
C ASP A 325 -18.75 -10.56 -12.15
N LEU A 326 -19.47 -9.44 -11.96
CA LEU A 326 -20.47 -8.96 -12.91
C LEU A 326 -19.85 -8.43 -14.22
N LEU A 327 -18.70 -7.75 -14.15
CA LEU A 327 -18.06 -7.14 -15.33
C LEU A 327 -17.12 -8.09 -16.06
N PHE A 328 -16.46 -8.99 -15.34
CA PHE A 328 -15.47 -9.90 -15.91
C PHE A 328 -15.92 -11.35 -15.75
N SER A 329 -15.63 -11.94 -14.60
CA SER A 329 -16.06 -13.28 -14.17
C SER A 329 -15.63 -13.50 -12.72
N SER A 330 -16.14 -14.56 -12.08
CA SER A 330 -15.74 -14.97 -10.73
C SER A 330 -14.24 -15.26 -10.56
N THR A 331 -13.52 -15.48 -11.66
CA THR A 331 -12.05 -15.57 -11.67
C THR A 331 -11.39 -14.27 -11.15
N PHE A 332 -12.04 -13.12 -11.33
CA PHE A 332 -11.49 -11.81 -10.97
C PHE A 332 -11.97 -11.28 -9.61
N GLY A 333 -13.09 -11.74 -9.04
CA GLY A 333 -13.57 -11.36 -7.69
C GLY A 333 -12.79 -11.94 -6.51
N GLY A 334 -11.55 -12.39 -6.74
CA GLY A 334 -10.72 -13.08 -5.76
C GLY A 334 -10.08 -12.18 -4.69
N PRO A 335 -8.99 -12.65 -4.05
CA PRO A 335 -8.39 -11.97 -2.90
C PRO A 335 -7.90 -10.56 -3.20
N PHE A 336 -7.54 -10.24 -4.45
CA PHE A 336 -7.07 -8.91 -4.87
C PHE A 336 -8.17 -7.86 -4.95
N MET A 337 -9.40 -8.23 -5.32
CA MET A 337 -10.55 -7.31 -5.31
C MET A 337 -11.05 -7.09 -3.88
N SER A 338 -11.11 -8.16 -3.08
CA SER A 338 -11.45 -8.04 -1.66
C SER A 338 -10.43 -7.17 -0.88
N LEU A 339 -9.15 -7.19 -1.27
CA LEU A 339 -8.09 -6.42 -0.61
C LEU A 339 -8.19 -4.91 -0.84
N MET A 340 -8.96 -4.44 -1.84
CA MET A 340 -8.98 -3.02 -2.17
C MET A 340 -9.49 -2.12 -1.04
N ILE A 341 -10.46 -2.62 -0.24
CA ILE A 341 -11.05 -1.90 0.91
C ILE A 341 -10.03 -1.51 1.98
N VAL A 342 -8.98 -2.32 2.12
CA VAL A 342 -7.87 -2.07 3.05
C VAL A 342 -6.65 -1.46 2.35
N PHE A 343 -6.52 -1.62 1.03
CA PHE A 343 -5.41 -1.09 0.26
C PHE A 343 -5.51 0.42 0.01
N VAL A 344 -6.72 0.95 -0.27
CA VAL A 344 -6.92 2.39 -0.48
C VAL A 344 -6.45 3.24 0.70
N PRO A 345 -6.85 2.95 1.97
CA PRO A 345 -6.34 3.68 3.13
C PRO A 345 -4.81 3.66 3.23
N GLN A 346 -4.16 2.54 2.88
CA GLN A 346 -2.71 2.43 2.92
C GLN A 346 -2.04 3.32 1.87
N VAL A 347 -2.53 3.31 0.64
CA VAL A 347 -1.98 4.17 -0.43
C VAL A 347 -2.21 5.65 -0.09
N LEU A 348 -3.31 6.00 0.59
CA LEU A 348 -3.52 7.34 1.11
C LEU A 348 -2.47 7.73 2.16
N VAL A 349 -2.17 6.86 3.12
CA VAL A 349 -1.06 7.07 4.07
C VAL A 349 0.26 7.24 3.32
N PHE A 350 0.58 6.36 2.38
CA PHE A 350 1.78 6.45 1.53
C PHE A 350 1.88 7.77 0.76
N SER A 351 0.75 8.27 0.26
CA SER A 351 0.73 9.57 -0.43
C SER A 351 1.06 10.74 0.49
N VAL A 352 0.68 10.67 1.78
CA VAL A 352 1.11 11.65 2.80
C VAL A 352 2.62 11.57 2.99
N ILE A 353 3.16 10.36 3.15
CA ILE A 353 4.61 10.10 3.31
C ILE A 353 5.38 10.74 2.16
N CYS A 354 5.05 10.35 0.92
CA CYS A 354 5.75 10.81 -0.27
C CYS A 354 5.61 12.31 -0.47
N THR A 355 4.41 12.89 -0.25
CA THR A 355 4.21 14.34 -0.39
C THR A 355 5.03 15.10 0.63
N TYR A 356 5.05 14.64 1.88
CA TYR A 356 5.79 15.28 2.95
C TYR A 356 7.30 15.26 2.68
N THR A 357 7.86 14.09 2.39
CA THR A 357 9.30 13.95 2.13
C THR A 357 9.70 14.72 0.87
N TYR A 358 8.91 14.63 -0.22
CA TYR A 358 9.21 15.32 -1.47
C TYR A 358 9.31 16.83 -1.28
N ARG A 359 8.37 17.43 -0.53
CA ARG A 359 8.40 18.87 -0.22
C ARG A 359 9.61 19.30 0.62
N LYS A 360 10.23 18.38 1.36
CA LYS A 360 11.42 18.64 2.17
C LYS A 360 12.72 18.36 1.42
N THR A 361 12.70 17.48 0.42
CA THR A 361 13.92 17.02 -0.27
C THR A 361 14.07 17.52 -1.69
N GLY A 362 12.98 17.86 -2.38
CA GLY A 362 12.98 18.08 -3.84
C GLY A 362 13.23 16.82 -4.69
N SER A 363 13.54 15.70 -4.02
CA SER A 363 13.85 14.40 -4.62
C SER A 363 12.85 13.32 -4.20
N VAL A 364 12.64 12.33 -5.06
CA VAL A 364 11.66 11.27 -4.84
C VAL A 364 12.17 10.13 -3.96
N TYR A 365 13.48 10.01 -3.74
CA TYR A 365 14.09 8.80 -3.16
C TYR A 365 13.60 8.46 -1.76
N VAL A 366 13.63 9.40 -0.80
CA VAL A 366 13.26 9.11 0.60
C VAL A 366 11.82 8.62 0.69
N GLY A 367 10.88 9.35 0.08
CA GLY A 367 9.47 8.95 0.05
C GLY A 367 9.27 7.61 -0.61
N ALA A 368 9.82 7.44 -1.82
CA ALA A 368 9.69 6.23 -2.62
C ALA A 368 10.22 4.98 -1.92
N MET A 369 11.44 5.02 -1.39
CA MET A 369 12.04 3.88 -0.71
C MET A 369 11.34 3.58 0.61
N THR A 370 10.90 4.61 1.35
CA THR A 370 10.11 4.41 2.59
C THR A 370 8.83 3.64 2.28
N VAL A 371 8.01 4.11 1.32
CA VAL A 371 6.74 3.45 1.01
C VAL A 371 6.94 2.11 0.31
N ALA A 372 8.03 1.93 -0.45
CA ALA A 372 8.41 0.63 -1.00
C ALA A 372 8.69 -0.39 0.10
N THR A 373 9.48 -0.01 1.10
CA THR A 373 9.80 -0.86 2.24
C THR A 373 8.57 -1.15 3.08
N LEU A 374 7.74 -0.14 3.38
CA LEU A 374 6.49 -0.36 4.11
C LEU A 374 5.54 -1.29 3.34
N ALA A 375 5.31 -1.05 2.04
CA ALA A 375 4.46 -1.92 1.22
C ALA A 375 4.98 -3.36 1.17
N CYS A 376 6.30 -3.53 0.95
CA CYS A 376 6.91 -4.86 0.94
C CYS A 376 6.83 -5.54 2.30
N TRP A 377 6.99 -4.79 3.39
CA TRP A 377 6.86 -5.30 4.76
C TRP A 377 5.44 -5.80 5.02
N ILE A 378 4.42 -5.00 4.69
CA ILE A 378 3.01 -5.36 4.85
C ILE A 378 2.68 -6.65 4.10
N ILE A 379 3.12 -6.74 2.85
CA ILE A 379 2.90 -7.93 2.00
C ILE A 379 3.63 -9.13 2.60
N THR A 380 4.87 -8.96 3.04
CA THR A 380 5.64 -10.03 3.67
C THR A 380 5.04 -10.47 5.00
N GLY A 381 4.47 -9.56 5.78
CA GLY A 381 3.80 -9.87 7.05
C GLY A 381 2.46 -10.57 6.85
N GLY A 382 1.70 -10.20 5.82
CA GLY A 382 0.33 -10.65 5.58
C GLY A 382 0.15 -11.79 4.58
N SER A 383 1.16 -12.13 3.78
CA SER A 383 1.03 -13.17 2.76
C SER A 383 1.27 -14.57 3.32
N ALA A 384 0.52 -15.55 2.78
CA ALA A 384 0.91 -16.94 2.82
C ALA A 384 2.22 -17.12 2.01
N ILE A 385 3.09 -18.01 2.50
CA ILE A 385 4.31 -18.44 1.81
C ILE A 385 4.09 -19.91 1.46
N LEU A 386 4.25 -20.23 0.17
CA LEU A 386 4.04 -21.57 -0.39
C LEU A 386 5.35 -22.32 -0.51
#